data_AF-A0A662IQL8-F1
#
_entry.id   AF-A0A662IQL8-F1
#
_cell.length_a   1.000
_cell.length_b   1.000
_cell.length_c   1.000
_cell.angle_alpha   90.00
_cell.angle_beta   90.00
_cell.angle_gamma   90.00
#
_symmetry.space_group_name_H-M   'P 1'
#
loop_
_entity.id
_entity.type
_entity.pdbx_description
1 polymer ?
#
loop_
_entity_poly.entity_id
_entity_poly.type
_entity_poly.pdbx_seq_one_letter_code
_entity_poly.pdbx_strand_id
1 'polypeptide(L)'
;MKSYLASLRRSSDVSWIKACRLPPAAIPLGSLSLPALYEFKAPYDRLVKAITSALIAGLLALIAGFSYLALSEREIAGFIALAIVIVITIPTLIIPYLYSPRAFGITVKGILVRRPLKSFLIPYEDIISVRRVSWTWKGIRLFASGGLYGYFGLFQISGLGRAWMYVTNRDKMLLIETKRGVKYIISPSDPQLFMEKLKSMGVTVEGL
;
A
#
# COMPACT_ATOMS: atom_id res chain seq x y z
N MET A 1 -20.64 -39.67 -22.93
CA MET A 1 -21.11 -38.88 -21.77
C MET A 1 -20.04 -38.74 -20.66
N LYS A 2 -18.76 -38.55 -21.03
CA LYS A 2 -17.63 -38.30 -20.09
C LYS A 2 -16.85 -37.01 -20.42
N SER A 3 -17.26 -36.28 -21.47
CA SER A 3 -16.57 -35.07 -21.96
C SER A 3 -17.20 -33.74 -21.51
N TYR A 4 -18.37 -33.76 -20.87
CA TYR A 4 -19.08 -32.55 -20.42
C TYR A 4 -18.75 -32.11 -18.98
N LEU A 5 -18.10 -32.96 -18.18
CA LEU A 5 -17.77 -32.66 -16.78
C LEU A 5 -16.40 -31.99 -16.59
N ALA A 6 -15.66 -31.75 -17.67
CA ALA A 6 -14.34 -31.10 -17.62
C ALA A 6 -14.39 -29.57 -17.71
N SER A 7 -15.55 -28.97 -18.06
CA SER A 7 -15.66 -27.51 -18.28
C SER A 7 -16.23 -26.72 -17.09
N LEU A 8 -16.68 -27.37 -16.02
CA LEU A 8 -17.30 -26.69 -14.86
C LEU A 8 -16.35 -26.48 -13.67
N ARG A 9 -15.04 -26.72 -13.82
CA ARG A 9 -14.02 -26.44 -12.80
C ARG A 9 -13.33 -25.10 -13.01
N ARG A 10 -14.10 -24.04 -13.30
CA ARG A 10 -13.56 -22.69 -13.55
C ARG A 10 -14.64 -21.61 -13.32
N SER A 11 -15.04 -21.34 -12.08
CA SER A 11 -15.61 -20.02 -11.68
C SER A 11 -16.18 -19.99 -10.25
N SER A 12 -15.46 -20.48 -9.26
CA SER A 12 -15.79 -20.16 -7.86
C SER A 12 -14.55 -19.94 -7.00
N ASP A 13 -13.51 -19.34 -7.59
CA ASP A 13 -12.48 -18.65 -6.82
C ASP A 13 -12.99 -17.25 -6.46
N VAL A 14 -13.78 -17.25 -5.39
CA VAL A 14 -14.14 -16.14 -4.50
C VAL A 14 -13.20 -14.92 -4.67
N SER A 15 -13.68 -13.91 -5.39
CA SER A 15 -12.91 -12.74 -5.83
C SER A 15 -12.54 -11.77 -4.71
N TRP A 16 -13.22 -11.82 -3.56
CA TRP A 16 -13.00 -10.88 -2.45
C TRP A 16 -11.80 -11.21 -1.56
N ILE A 17 -11.26 -12.45 -1.62
CA ILE A 17 -10.05 -12.85 -0.87
C ILE A 17 -8.77 -12.25 -1.49
N LYS A 18 -8.82 -11.79 -2.74
CA LYS A 18 -7.67 -11.24 -3.47
C LYS A 18 -7.34 -9.78 -3.12
N ALA A 19 -8.22 -9.07 -2.40
CA ALA A 19 -8.01 -7.68 -2.01
C ALA A 19 -6.81 -7.46 -1.07
N CYS A 20 -6.38 -8.52 -0.38
CA CYS A 20 -5.27 -8.50 0.58
C CYS A 20 -4.05 -9.31 0.11
N ARG A 21 -3.84 -9.45 -1.21
CA ARG A 21 -2.68 -10.17 -1.76
C ARG A 21 -1.40 -9.44 -1.37
N LEU A 22 -0.48 -10.17 -0.74
CA LEU A 22 0.93 -9.85 -0.87
C LEU A 22 1.27 -9.80 -2.37
N PRO A 23 2.14 -8.88 -2.80
CA PRO A 23 2.62 -8.87 -4.17
C PRO A 23 3.11 -10.27 -4.56
N PRO A 24 2.87 -10.75 -5.79
CA PRO A 24 3.15 -12.13 -6.18
C PRO A 24 4.64 -12.53 -6.13
N ALA A 25 5.56 -11.56 -5.97
CA ALA A 25 6.99 -11.78 -5.75
C ALA A 25 7.50 -11.31 -4.36
N ALA A 26 6.58 -11.00 -3.44
CA ALA A 26 6.93 -10.59 -2.09
C ALA A 26 7.02 -11.81 -1.17
N ILE A 27 8.15 -11.96 -0.47
CA ILE A 27 8.28 -12.94 0.60
C ILE A 27 7.70 -12.30 1.86
N PRO A 28 6.60 -12.83 2.44
CA PRO A 28 6.13 -12.33 3.74
C PRO A 28 7.25 -12.47 4.75
N LEU A 29 7.46 -11.42 5.55
CA LEU A 29 8.25 -11.59 6.76
C LEU A 29 7.42 -12.48 7.70
N GLY A 30 7.70 -13.79 7.68
CA GLY A 30 7.52 -14.62 8.86
C GLY A 30 8.43 -14.12 9.98
N SER A 31 8.34 -14.71 11.17
CA SER A 31 9.06 -14.32 12.41
C SER A 31 10.60 -14.20 12.32
N LEU A 32 11.21 -14.37 11.14
CA LEU A 32 12.58 -13.96 10.84
C LEU A 32 12.67 -12.43 10.74
N SER A 33 12.90 -11.79 11.88
CA SER A 33 13.37 -10.40 11.98
C SER A 33 14.78 -10.28 11.40
N LEU A 34 14.92 -10.25 10.08
CA LEU A 34 16.17 -9.82 9.47
C LEU A 34 16.38 -8.33 9.85
N PRO A 35 17.45 -8.00 10.59
CA PRO A 35 17.72 -6.60 10.91
C PRO A 35 17.94 -5.83 9.61
N ALA A 36 17.28 -4.67 9.50
CA ALA A 36 17.57 -3.75 8.42
C ALA A 36 18.93 -3.10 8.72
N LEU A 37 19.88 -3.23 7.80
CA LEU A 37 21.19 -2.59 7.89
C LEU A 37 21.04 -1.07 7.80
N TYR A 38 20.11 -0.63 6.94
CA TYR A 38 19.73 0.77 6.80
C TYR A 38 18.21 0.88 6.77
N GLU A 39 17.68 1.90 7.42
CA GLU A 39 16.23 2.16 7.46
C GLU A 39 15.93 3.58 7.03
N PHE A 40 14.98 3.69 6.11
CA PHE A 40 14.52 4.95 5.53
C PHE A 40 13.04 5.10 5.83
N LYS A 41 12.66 6.22 6.45
CA LYS A 41 11.25 6.48 6.77
C LYS A 41 10.44 6.69 5.49
N ALA A 42 9.13 6.53 5.57
CA ALA A 42 8.20 6.83 4.47
C ALA A 42 7.43 8.14 4.77
N PRO A 43 8.04 9.34 4.66
CA PRO A 43 7.38 10.58 5.04
C PRO A 43 6.18 10.90 4.15
N TYR A 44 5.09 11.40 4.73
CA TYR A 44 3.93 11.87 3.95
C TYR A 44 4.24 13.20 3.25
N ASP A 45 3.90 13.30 1.96
CA ASP A 45 3.88 14.58 1.26
C ASP A 45 2.73 15.48 1.74
N ARG A 46 2.74 16.75 1.31
CA ARG A 46 1.73 17.73 1.72
C ARG A 46 0.32 17.32 1.31
N LEU A 47 0.17 16.67 0.15
CA LEU A 47 -1.13 16.26 -0.36
C LEU A 47 -1.71 15.09 0.44
N VAL A 48 -0.91 14.05 0.71
CA VAL A 48 -1.30 12.91 1.54
C VAL A 48 -1.65 13.38 2.95
N LYS A 49 -0.87 14.32 3.52
CA LYS A 49 -1.21 14.95 4.80
C LYS A 49 -2.56 15.66 4.72
N ALA A 50 -2.76 16.54 3.73
CA ALA A 50 -4.00 17.29 3.58
C ALA A 50 -5.23 16.37 3.40
N ILE A 51 -5.15 15.39 2.49
CA ILE A 51 -6.23 14.42 2.25
C ILE A 51 -6.51 13.59 3.51
N THR A 52 -5.47 13.06 4.15
CA THR A 52 -5.64 12.23 5.36
C THR A 52 -6.25 13.04 6.50
N SER A 53 -5.76 14.25 6.76
CA SER A 53 -6.29 15.14 7.79
C SER A 53 -7.72 15.57 7.50
N ALA A 54 -8.05 15.94 6.26
CA ALA A 54 -9.41 16.32 5.88
C ALA A 54 -10.40 15.16 6.00
N LEU A 55 -10.02 13.95 5.59
CA LEU A 55 -10.87 12.76 5.74
C LEU A 55 -11.09 12.42 7.21
N ILE A 56 -10.04 12.44 8.05
CA ILE A 56 -10.18 12.18 9.49
C ILE A 56 -11.08 13.25 10.13
N ALA A 57 -10.85 14.53 9.84
CA ALA A 57 -11.65 15.61 10.39
C ALA A 57 -13.13 15.50 9.95
N GLY A 58 -13.39 15.21 8.68
CA GLY A 58 -14.75 15.01 8.16
C GLY A 58 -15.46 13.83 8.81
N LEU A 59 -14.77 12.71 9.02
CA LEU A 59 -15.32 11.53 9.69
C LEU A 59 -15.59 11.80 11.18
N LEU A 60 -14.72 12.55 11.86
CA LEU A 60 -14.95 12.97 13.24
C LEU A 60 -16.14 13.95 13.35
N ALA A 61 -16.27 14.88 12.42
CA ALA A 61 -17.40 15.79 12.34
C ALA A 61 -18.72 15.03 12.08
N LEU A 62 -18.69 13.99 11.23
CA LEU A 62 -19.82 13.11 10.99
C LEU A 62 -20.25 12.40 12.28
N ILE A 63 -19.29 11.79 13.01
CA ILE A 63 -19.57 11.15 14.31
C ILE A 63 -20.13 12.17 15.31
N ALA A 64 -19.57 13.37 15.38
CA ALA A 64 -20.04 14.43 16.29
C ALA A 64 -21.47 14.88 15.95
N GLY A 65 -21.79 15.04 14.67
CA GLY A 65 -23.15 15.39 14.21
C GLY A 65 -24.18 14.32 14.55
N PHE A 66 -23.89 13.05 14.27
CA PHE A 66 -24.77 11.94 14.65
C PHE A 66 -24.90 11.77 16.17
N SER A 67 -23.82 12.03 16.91
CA SER A 67 -23.85 12.05 18.38
C SER A 67 -24.77 13.15 18.90
N TYR A 68 -24.69 14.35 18.33
CA TYR A 68 -25.56 15.47 18.70
C TYR A 68 -27.03 15.17 18.43
N LEU A 69 -27.36 14.63 17.25
CA LEU A 69 -28.73 14.24 16.92
C LEU A 69 -29.26 13.14 17.84
N ALA A 70 -28.47 12.10 18.12
CA ALA A 70 -28.84 11.02 19.02
C ALA A 70 -29.14 11.51 20.46
N LEU A 71 -28.36 12.48 20.95
CA LEU A 71 -28.54 13.07 22.28
C LEU A 71 -29.68 14.09 22.36
N SER A 72 -29.99 14.76 21.24
CA SER A 72 -31.04 15.78 21.16
C SER A 72 -32.43 15.16 21.11
N GLU A 73 -32.64 14.21 20.19
CA GLU A 73 -33.94 13.51 20.03
C GLU A 73 -34.14 12.44 21.11
N ARG A 74 -33.05 11.85 21.62
CA ARG A 74 -33.03 10.74 22.59
C ARG A 74 -33.82 9.50 22.14
N GLU A 75 -34.13 9.41 20.86
CA GLU A 75 -34.78 8.24 20.27
C GLU A 75 -33.79 7.10 20.02
N ILE A 76 -34.27 5.87 20.17
CA ILE A 76 -33.49 4.65 19.89
C ILE A 76 -32.94 4.67 18.45
N ALA A 77 -33.71 5.20 17.49
CA ALA A 77 -33.29 5.32 16.11
C ALA A 77 -32.01 6.16 15.93
N GLY A 78 -31.86 7.24 16.71
CA GLY A 78 -30.66 8.08 16.69
C GLY A 78 -29.41 7.34 17.17
N PHE A 79 -29.53 6.56 18.25
CA PHE A 79 -28.43 5.73 18.75
C PHE A 79 -28.06 4.59 17.79
N ILE A 80 -29.05 3.97 17.13
CA ILE A 80 -28.79 2.96 16.09
C ILE A 80 -28.03 3.59 14.91
N ALA A 81 -28.46 4.76 14.44
CA ALA A 81 -27.77 5.47 13.35
C ALA A 81 -26.32 5.81 13.73
N LEU A 82 -26.09 6.31 14.94
CA LEU A 82 -24.74 6.57 15.46
C LEU A 82 -23.88 5.30 15.49
N ALA A 83 -24.43 4.18 15.98
CA ALA A 83 -23.72 2.91 16.03
C ALA A 83 -23.30 2.45 14.62
N ILE A 84 -24.19 2.56 13.63
CA ILE A 84 -23.89 2.23 12.22
C ILE A 84 -22.76 3.12 11.69
N VAL A 85 -22.81 4.43 11.94
CA VAL A 85 -21.77 5.38 11.53
C VAL A 85 -20.42 5.01 12.13
N ILE A 86 -20.36 4.67 13.41
CA ILE A 86 -19.13 4.25 14.10
C ILE A 86 -18.59 2.94 13.50
N VAL A 87 -19.45 1.94 13.33
CA VAL A 87 -19.08 0.61 12.80
C VAL A 87 -18.54 0.71 11.38
N ILE A 88 -18.98 1.67 10.57
CA ILE A 88 -18.43 1.91 9.23
C ILE A 88 -17.13 2.74 9.31
N THR A 89 -17.13 3.81 10.09
CA THR A 89 -16.04 4.80 10.12
C THR A 89 -14.74 4.21 10.69
N ILE A 90 -14.83 3.45 11.78
CA ILE A 90 -13.65 2.93 12.49
C ILE A 90 -12.85 1.97 11.58
N PRO A 91 -13.44 0.94 10.95
CA PRO A 91 -12.73 0.10 9.99
C PRO A 91 -12.17 0.86 8.79
N THR A 92 -12.89 1.88 8.28
CA THR A 92 -12.41 2.71 7.16
C THR A 92 -11.13 3.47 7.53
N LEU A 93 -10.93 3.84 8.79
CA LEU A 93 -9.68 4.46 9.25
C LEU A 93 -8.59 3.44 9.58
N ILE A 94 -8.94 2.34 10.24
CA ILE A 94 -7.97 1.35 10.73
C ILE A 94 -7.43 0.48 9.60
N ILE A 95 -8.28 -0.06 8.73
CA ILE A 95 -7.86 -1.03 7.71
C ILE A 95 -6.79 -0.42 6.79
N PRO A 96 -6.99 0.76 6.18
CA PRO A 96 -5.97 1.36 5.32
C PRO A 96 -4.68 1.71 6.09
N TYR A 97 -4.79 2.11 7.36
CA TYR A 97 -3.62 2.35 8.21
C TYR A 97 -2.74 1.10 8.33
N LEU A 98 -3.35 -0.08 8.54
CA LEU A 98 -2.62 -1.34 8.70
C LEU A 98 -1.83 -1.77 7.46
N TYR A 99 -2.31 -1.40 6.26
CA TYR A 99 -1.65 -1.73 4.99
C TYR A 99 -0.73 -0.61 4.46
N SER A 100 -0.67 0.52 5.14
CA SER A 100 0.15 1.66 4.72
C SER A 100 1.66 1.39 4.91
N PRO A 101 2.51 1.82 3.96
CA PRO A 101 3.97 1.75 4.12
C PRO A 101 4.45 2.75 5.17
N ARG A 102 5.35 2.30 6.06
CA ARG A 102 5.88 3.10 7.18
C ARG A 102 7.37 3.35 7.07
N ALA A 103 8.11 2.37 6.56
CA ALA A 103 9.54 2.48 6.33
C ALA A 103 9.99 1.51 5.24
N PHE A 104 11.15 1.80 4.68
CA PHE A 104 11.85 0.96 3.72
C PHE A 104 13.21 0.60 4.32
N GLY A 105 13.46 -0.69 4.49
CA GLY A 105 14.72 -1.21 5.00
C GLY A 105 15.56 -1.81 3.89
N ILE A 106 16.88 -1.66 3.99
CA ILE A 106 17.84 -2.41 3.19
C ILE A 106 18.37 -3.52 4.10
N THR A 107 18.16 -4.77 3.71
CA THR A 107 18.61 -5.95 4.47
C THR A 107 19.74 -6.65 3.71
N VAL A 108 20.33 -7.70 4.31
CA VAL A 108 21.30 -8.55 3.62
C VAL A 108 20.72 -9.33 2.43
N LYS A 109 19.40 -9.58 2.41
CA LYS A 109 18.74 -10.41 1.38
C LYS A 109 17.96 -9.61 0.34
N GLY A 110 17.58 -8.37 0.65
CA GLY A 110 16.69 -7.61 -0.21
C GLY A 110 16.18 -6.30 0.40
N ILE A 111 15.25 -5.69 -0.32
CA ILE A 111 14.53 -4.49 0.09
C ILE A 111 13.32 -4.89 0.94
N LEU A 112 13.29 -4.42 2.18
CA LEU A 112 12.20 -4.63 3.12
C LEU A 112 11.19 -3.48 3.02
N VAL A 113 9.94 -3.78 2.69
CA VAL A 113 8.85 -2.82 2.79
C VAL A 113 8.11 -3.06 4.11
N ARG A 114 8.31 -2.14 5.07
CA ARG A 114 7.68 -2.23 6.39
C ARG A 114 6.27 -1.63 6.37
N ARG A 115 5.32 -2.44 6.80
CA ARG A 115 3.91 -2.11 6.99
C ARG A 115 3.47 -2.63 8.37
N PRO A 116 2.52 -1.98 9.06
CA PRO A 116 2.01 -2.48 10.33
C PRO A 116 1.51 -3.93 10.23
N LEU A 117 0.87 -4.26 9.11
CA LEU A 117 0.45 -5.61 8.78
C LEU A 117 1.08 -6.07 7.46
N LYS A 118 1.51 -7.34 7.41
CA LYS A 118 2.10 -8.00 6.21
C LYS A 118 3.32 -7.25 5.65
N SER A 119 4.30 -6.96 6.49
CA SER A 119 5.63 -6.55 5.98
C SER A 119 6.20 -7.61 5.05
N PHE A 120 6.96 -7.20 4.03
CA PHE A 120 7.47 -8.13 3.03
C PHE A 120 8.82 -7.72 2.48
N LEU A 121 9.56 -8.71 1.99
CA LEU A 121 10.87 -8.57 1.39
C LEU A 121 10.78 -8.72 -0.14
N ILE A 122 11.51 -7.86 -0.86
CA ILE A 122 11.80 -7.96 -2.28
C ILE A 122 13.27 -8.42 -2.40
N PRO A 123 13.54 -9.69 -2.74
CA PRO A 123 14.90 -10.23 -2.80
C PRO A 123 15.75 -9.54 -3.86
N TYR A 124 17.05 -9.33 -3.60
CA TYR A 124 17.97 -8.74 -4.60
C TYR A 124 18.09 -9.59 -5.86
N GLU A 125 18.05 -10.91 -5.71
CA GLU A 125 18.05 -11.87 -6.80
C GLU A 125 16.90 -11.69 -7.80
N ASP A 126 15.76 -11.15 -7.33
CA ASP A 126 14.60 -10.88 -8.17
C ASP A 126 14.67 -9.48 -8.81
N ILE A 127 15.51 -8.56 -8.34
CA ILE A 127 15.58 -7.18 -8.83
C ILE A 127 16.42 -7.10 -10.12
N ILE A 128 15.87 -6.51 -11.17
CA ILE A 128 16.58 -6.20 -12.42
C ILE A 128 17.23 -4.82 -12.32
N SER A 129 16.43 -3.80 -12.01
CA SER A 129 16.91 -2.44 -11.89
C SER A 129 16.07 -1.61 -10.94
N VAL A 130 16.69 -0.57 -10.39
CA VAL A 130 16.05 0.47 -9.60
C VAL A 130 16.32 1.81 -10.25
N ARG A 131 15.25 2.56 -10.55
CA ARG A 131 15.36 3.89 -11.19
C ARG A 131 14.40 4.89 -10.58
N ARG A 132 14.72 6.17 -10.73
CA ARG A 132 13.78 7.26 -10.37
C ARG A 132 12.63 7.31 -11.37
N VAL A 133 11.44 7.61 -10.85
CA VAL A 133 10.25 7.87 -11.67
C VAL A 133 9.51 9.09 -11.16
N SER A 134 8.92 9.85 -12.07
CA SER A 134 8.04 10.96 -11.72
C SER A 134 6.63 10.46 -11.44
N TRP A 135 5.92 11.16 -10.55
CA TRP A 135 4.50 10.90 -10.34
C TRP A 135 3.69 11.10 -11.63
N THR A 136 2.71 10.23 -11.85
CA THR A 136 1.76 10.36 -12.95
C THR A 136 0.33 10.13 -12.46
N TRP A 137 -0.58 11.01 -12.87
CA TRP A 137 -2.00 10.89 -12.61
C TRP A 137 -2.71 9.99 -13.62
N LYS A 138 -2.03 9.61 -14.70
CA LYS A 138 -2.58 8.79 -15.79
C LYS A 138 -2.53 7.30 -15.41
N GLY A 139 -3.33 6.91 -14.42
CA GLY A 139 -3.43 5.53 -13.97
C GLY A 139 -4.77 5.20 -13.33
N ILE A 140 -5.17 3.94 -13.40
CA ILE A 140 -6.41 3.41 -12.82
C ILE A 140 -6.05 2.63 -11.55
N ARG A 141 -6.83 2.87 -10.49
CA ARG A 141 -6.73 2.13 -9.23
C ARG A 141 -7.42 0.79 -9.41
N LEU A 142 -6.69 -0.31 -9.30
CA LEU A 142 -7.28 -1.64 -9.38
C LEU A 142 -7.70 -2.12 -7.98
N PHE A 143 -6.74 -2.12 -7.04
CA PHE A 143 -6.96 -2.46 -5.63
C PHE A 143 -5.99 -1.65 -4.77
N ALA A 144 -6.31 -0.38 -4.53
CA ALA A 144 -5.38 0.53 -3.89
C ALA A 144 -6.04 1.63 -3.04
N SER A 145 -5.34 2.05 -1.99
CA SER A 145 -5.60 3.32 -1.32
C SER A 145 -5.00 4.46 -2.12
N GLY A 146 -5.77 5.52 -2.32
CA GLY A 146 -5.42 6.63 -3.21
C GLY A 146 -5.38 8.00 -2.51
N GLY A 147 -4.82 8.05 -1.29
CA GLY A 147 -4.64 9.31 -0.55
C GLY A 147 -4.75 9.18 0.97
N LEU A 148 -5.46 8.17 1.48
CA LEU A 148 -5.54 7.91 2.91
C LEU A 148 -4.31 7.12 3.37
N TYR A 149 -3.46 7.74 4.19
CA TYR A 149 -2.15 7.25 4.63
C TYR A 149 -1.13 6.95 3.51
N GLY A 150 -1.39 7.45 2.29
CA GLY A 150 -0.53 7.29 1.13
C GLY A 150 -1.21 6.59 -0.06
N TYR A 151 -0.39 6.26 -1.05
CA TYR A 151 -0.75 5.54 -2.27
C TYR A 151 -0.16 4.15 -2.21
N PHE A 152 -0.98 3.16 -1.86
CA PHE A 152 -0.52 1.78 -1.74
C PHE A 152 -1.50 0.78 -2.29
N GLY A 153 -0.99 -0.29 -2.90
CA GLY A 153 -1.76 -1.33 -3.56
C GLY A 153 -1.44 -1.44 -5.05
N LEU A 154 -2.34 -2.07 -5.81
CA LEU A 154 -2.12 -2.34 -7.23
C LEU A 154 -2.72 -1.25 -8.12
N PHE A 155 -1.87 -0.66 -8.95
CA PHE A 155 -2.24 0.37 -9.92
C PHE A 155 -1.93 -0.10 -11.35
N GLN A 156 -2.75 0.34 -12.30
CA GLN A 156 -2.46 0.26 -13.72
C GLN A 156 -2.05 1.65 -14.20
N ILE A 157 -0.77 1.84 -14.50
CA ILE A 157 -0.21 3.14 -14.88
C ILE A 157 0.00 3.16 -16.40
N SER A 158 -0.46 4.21 -17.07
CA SER A 158 -0.24 4.40 -18.50
C SER A 158 1.26 4.48 -18.82
N GLY A 159 1.72 3.75 -19.83
CA GLY A 159 3.14 3.65 -20.20
C GLY A 159 3.98 2.71 -19.34
N LEU A 160 3.62 2.47 -18.07
CA LEU A 160 4.38 1.58 -17.17
C LEU A 160 3.74 0.19 -16.99
N GLY A 161 2.42 0.08 -17.15
CA GLY A 161 1.64 -1.13 -16.92
C GLY A 161 1.25 -1.31 -15.45
N ARG A 162 1.10 -2.57 -15.02
CA ARG A 162 0.72 -2.91 -13.64
C ARG A 162 1.90 -2.70 -12.70
N ALA A 163 1.70 -1.91 -11.64
CA ALA A 163 2.70 -1.67 -10.62
C ALA A 163 2.09 -1.69 -9.21
N TRP A 164 2.80 -2.30 -8.28
CA TRP A 164 2.50 -2.25 -6.85
C TRP A 164 3.10 -0.98 -6.26
N MET A 165 2.25 -0.04 -5.89
CA MET A 165 2.71 1.20 -5.26
C MET A 165 2.75 1.04 -3.75
N TYR A 166 3.73 1.68 -3.14
CA TYR A 166 3.95 1.88 -1.72
C TYR A 166 4.56 3.28 -1.55
N VAL A 167 3.79 4.29 -1.94
CA VAL A 167 4.25 5.66 -2.09
C VAL A 167 3.55 6.55 -1.07
N THR A 168 4.31 7.20 -0.20
CA THR A 168 3.84 8.24 0.73
C THR A 168 4.27 9.63 0.31
N ASN A 169 5.31 9.73 -0.51
CA ASN A 169 5.81 10.98 -1.06
C ASN A 169 5.99 10.84 -2.58
N ARG A 170 5.23 11.64 -3.33
CA ARG A 170 5.18 11.61 -4.80
C ARG A 170 6.43 12.19 -5.46
N ASP A 171 7.23 12.97 -4.73
CA ASP A 171 8.45 13.59 -5.25
C ASP A 171 9.68 12.68 -5.06
N LYS A 172 9.52 11.57 -4.31
CA LYS A 172 10.61 10.71 -3.87
C LYS A 172 10.49 9.27 -4.39
N MET A 173 9.91 9.11 -5.58
CA MET A 173 9.54 7.79 -6.09
C MET A 173 10.70 7.06 -6.76
N LEU A 174 10.85 5.80 -6.39
CA LEU A 174 11.75 4.83 -7.02
C LEU A 174 10.92 3.65 -7.55
N LEU A 175 11.18 3.29 -8.79
CA LEU A 175 10.63 2.10 -9.43
C LEU A 175 11.66 0.98 -9.35
N ILE A 176 11.20 -0.18 -8.88
CA ILE A 176 11.94 -1.43 -8.81
C ILE A 176 11.26 -2.38 -9.81
N GLU A 177 12.01 -2.83 -10.81
CA GLU A 177 11.54 -3.83 -11.77
C GLU A 177 12.14 -5.19 -11.41
N THR A 178 11.30 -6.23 -11.39
CA THR A 178 11.75 -7.60 -11.07
C THR A 178 11.78 -8.50 -12.29
N LYS A 179 12.61 -9.56 -12.22
CA LYS A 179 12.75 -10.59 -13.27
C LYS A 179 11.44 -11.24 -13.66
N ARG A 180 10.49 -11.29 -12.74
CA ARG A 180 9.14 -11.86 -12.94
C ARG A 180 8.15 -10.89 -13.58
N GLY A 181 8.62 -9.72 -14.04
CA GLY A 181 7.78 -8.67 -14.63
C GLY A 181 6.92 -7.92 -13.61
N VAL A 182 7.16 -8.09 -12.31
CA VAL A 182 6.46 -7.36 -11.25
C VAL A 182 7.16 -6.04 -11.02
N LYS A 183 6.40 -4.95 -11.02
CA LYS A 183 6.92 -3.61 -10.78
C LYS A 183 6.49 -3.13 -9.40
N TYR A 184 7.41 -2.54 -8.66
CA TYR A 184 7.15 -1.93 -7.36
C TYR A 184 7.55 -0.47 -7.40
N ILE A 185 6.73 0.40 -6.83
CA ILE A 185 7.08 1.81 -6.67
C ILE A 185 7.10 2.12 -5.19
N ILE A 186 8.24 2.57 -4.68
CA ILE A 186 8.45 2.95 -3.28
C ILE A 186 8.86 4.41 -3.15
N SER A 187 8.74 5.00 -1.97
CA SER A 187 9.19 6.37 -1.73
C SER A 187 9.97 6.54 -0.41
N PRO A 188 11.25 6.12 -0.36
CA PRO A 188 12.08 6.31 0.83
C PRO A 188 12.33 7.80 1.12
N SER A 189 12.63 8.11 2.37
CA SER A 189 12.89 9.48 2.83
C SER A 189 14.03 10.16 2.09
N ASP A 190 15.06 9.41 1.71
CA ASP A 190 16.18 9.87 0.90
C ASP A 190 16.41 8.89 -0.26
N PRO A 191 15.82 9.16 -1.44
CA PRO A 191 15.97 8.29 -2.60
C PRO A 191 17.40 8.20 -3.12
N GLN A 192 18.20 9.25 -2.99
CA GLN A 192 19.60 9.26 -3.46
C GLN A 192 20.43 8.30 -2.61
N LEU A 193 20.42 8.53 -1.29
CA LEU A 193 21.16 7.68 -0.36
C LEU A 193 20.65 6.23 -0.39
N PHE A 194 19.34 6.02 -0.54
CA PHE A 194 18.77 4.68 -0.68
C PHE A 194 19.37 3.95 -1.90
N MET A 195 19.43 4.61 -3.04
CA MET A 195 20.01 4.04 -4.26
C MET A 195 21.53 3.80 -4.15
N GLU A 196 22.28 4.72 -3.54
CA GLU A 196 23.72 4.52 -3.26
C GLU A 196 23.97 3.28 -2.42
N LYS A 197 23.18 3.08 -1.37
CA LYS A 197 23.26 1.89 -0.52
C LYS A 197 22.87 0.62 -1.28
N LEU A 198 21.86 0.67 -2.15
CA LEU A 198 21.52 -0.47 -3.02
C LEU A 198 22.66 -0.85 -3.97
N LYS A 199 23.32 0.15 -4.57
CA LYS A 199 24.48 -0.07 -5.45
C LYS A 199 25.61 -0.78 -4.69
N SER A 200 25.85 -0.41 -3.43
CA SER A 200 26.84 -1.10 -2.57
C SER A 200 26.48 -2.56 -2.24
N MET A 201 25.20 -2.94 -2.38
CA MET A 201 24.71 -4.31 -2.22
C MET A 201 24.72 -5.10 -3.54
N GLY A 202 25.27 -4.55 -4.63
CA GLY A 202 25.33 -5.20 -5.94
C GLY A 202 24.05 -5.11 -6.76
N VAL A 203 23.11 -4.23 -6.38
CA VAL A 203 21.88 -3.99 -7.15
C VAL A 203 22.14 -2.99 -8.28
N THR A 204 21.66 -3.29 -9.48
CA THR A 204 21.70 -2.36 -10.62
C THR A 204 20.82 -1.15 -10.34
N VAL A 205 21.43 0.04 -10.32
CA VAL A 205 20.73 1.32 -10.18
C VAL A 205 20.97 2.16 -11.42
N GLU A 206 19.90 2.70 -12.00
CA GLU A 206 19.96 3.58 -13.16
C GLU A 206 19.87 5.05 -12.74
N GLY A 207 20.70 5.91 -13.36
CA GLY A 207 20.64 7.37 -13.16
C GLY A 207 21.25 7.86 -11.85
N LEU A 208 22.29 7.16 -11.36
CA LEU A 208 23.11 7.56 -10.21
C LEU A 208 24.46 8.12 -10.66
#